data_AF-A0A916FHU5-F1
#
_entry.id   AF-A0A916FHU5-F1
#
_cell.length_a   1.000
_cell.length_b   1.000
_cell.length_c   1.000
_cell.angle_alpha   90.00
_cell.angle_beta   90.00
_cell.angle_gamma   90.00
#
_symmetry.space_group_name_H-M   'P 1'
#
loop_
_entity.id
_entity.type
_entity.pdbx_description
1 polymer ?
#
loop_
_entity_poly.entity_id
_entity_poly.type
_entity_poly.pdbx_seq_one_letter_code
_entity_poly.pdbx_strand_id
1 'polypeptide(L)'
;MAPREGLQAPSFALAAESYREAVGGSMSPDSLRRLTEGWGAVVAEQRADDAARASGPAVVGESPRTRRVAEVAPIATQARLATDGAMVLIRTEGWKEVKIATISEVSVQAAAAQGSDPAQPSRRDEDPLVTLSGHSYQAGLWDADTFINMRKGCGADWITVGGSLRPMTARRGLTA
;
A
#
# COMPACT_ATOMS: atom_id res chain seq x y z
N MET A 1 3.70 -0.27 -17.11
CA MET A 1 3.99 -1.72 -17.11
C MET A 1 5.42 -2.00 -16.65
N ALA A 2 6.46 -1.45 -17.30
CA ALA A 2 7.86 -1.67 -16.91
C ALA A 2 8.20 -1.39 -15.41
N PRO A 3 7.83 -0.24 -14.80
CA PRO A 3 8.08 -0.04 -13.36
C PRO A 3 7.34 -1.03 -12.46
N ARG A 4 6.18 -1.54 -12.90
CA ARG A 4 5.43 -2.53 -12.15
C ARG A 4 6.19 -3.85 -12.07
N GLU A 5 6.72 -4.34 -13.20
CA GLU A 5 7.54 -5.55 -13.22
C GLU A 5 8.80 -5.40 -12.37
N GLY A 6 9.45 -4.23 -12.44
CA GLY A 6 10.63 -3.92 -11.62
C GLY A 6 10.35 -3.92 -10.10
N LEU A 7 9.13 -3.63 -9.67
CA LEU A 7 8.73 -3.62 -8.25
C LEU A 7 8.22 -4.97 -7.75
N GLN A 8 7.74 -5.84 -8.63
CA GLN A 8 7.12 -7.12 -8.26
C GLN A 8 8.12 -8.30 -8.35
N ALA A 9 9.12 -8.20 -9.23
CA ALA A 9 10.08 -9.27 -9.41
C ALA A 9 11.17 -9.29 -8.32
N PRO A 10 11.70 -10.47 -7.93
CA PRO A 10 12.81 -10.57 -6.98
C PRO A 10 14.14 -9.98 -7.48
N SER A 11 14.26 -9.73 -8.80
CA SER A 11 15.43 -9.09 -9.40
C SER A 11 15.07 -8.41 -10.71
N PHE A 12 15.88 -7.44 -11.13
CA PHE A 12 15.69 -6.77 -12.42
C PHE A 12 15.95 -7.69 -13.63
N ALA A 13 16.69 -8.78 -13.46
CA ALA A 13 16.86 -9.80 -14.49
C ALA A 13 15.53 -10.53 -14.76
N LEU A 14 14.87 -10.98 -13.68
CA LEU A 14 13.55 -11.61 -13.77
C LEU A 14 12.47 -10.62 -14.21
N ALA A 15 12.55 -9.36 -13.78
CA ALA A 15 11.67 -8.30 -14.27
C ALA A 15 11.78 -8.11 -15.79
N ALA A 16 13.00 -8.19 -16.34
CA ALA A 16 13.25 -8.04 -17.77
C ALA A 16 12.70 -9.19 -18.60
N GLU A 17 12.80 -10.41 -18.06
CA GLU A 17 12.18 -11.60 -18.64
C GLU A 17 10.66 -11.50 -18.63
N SER A 18 10.06 -11.19 -17.48
CA SER A 18 8.61 -11.03 -17.36
C SER A 18 8.06 -9.90 -18.24
N TYR A 19 8.76 -8.76 -18.32
CA TYR A 19 8.42 -7.68 -19.24
C TYR A 19 8.38 -8.16 -20.70
N ARG A 20 9.35 -8.99 -21.10
CA ARG A 20 9.40 -9.54 -22.45
C ARG A 20 8.24 -10.47 -22.73
N GLU A 21 7.90 -11.34 -21.78
CA GLU A 21 6.74 -12.24 -21.91
C GLU A 21 5.43 -11.47 -21.99
N ALA A 22 5.27 -10.40 -21.20
CA ALA A 22 4.03 -9.63 -21.13
C ALA A 22 3.83 -8.68 -22.33
N VAL A 23 4.90 -8.08 -22.87
CA VAL A 23 4.83 -7.03 -23.91
C VAL A 23 5.28 -7.50 -25.28
N GLY A 24 6.10 -8.56 -25.36
CA GLY A 24 6.78 -8.99 -26.57
C GLY A 24 8.00 -8.12 -26.96
N GLY A 25 8.27 -7.05 -26.20
CA GLY A 25 9.44 -6.18 -26.37
C GLY A 25 10.57 -6.55 -25.42
N SER A 26 11.83 -6.28 -25.79
CA SER A 26 12.98 -6.52 -24.90
C SER A 26 13.42 -5.24 -24.19
N MET A 27 13.83 -5.36 -22.93
CA MET A 27 14.44 -4.29 -22.15
C MET A 27 15.58 -4.88 -21.32
N SER A 28 16.69 -4.16 -21.17
CA SER A 28 17.76 -4.62 -20.30
C SER A 28 17.38 -4.47 -18.82
N PRO A 29 17.92 -5.32 -17.93
CA PRO A 29 17.73 -5.19 -16.48
C PRO A 29 18.12 -3.79 -15.95
N ASP A 30 19.20 -3.22 -16.46
CA ASP A 30 19.66 -1.87 -16.08
C ASP A 30 18.70 -0.75 -16.51
N SER A 31 18.03 -0.90 -17.66
CA SER A 31 17.00 0.06 -18.09
C SER A 31 15.76 -0.05 -17.22
N LEU A 32 15.34 -1.28 -16.86
CA LEU A 32 14.25 -1.48 -15.90
C LEU A 32 14.57 -0.92 -14.52
N ARG A 33 15.81 -1.12 -14.03
CA ARG A 33 16.27 -0.52 -12.78
C ARG A 33 16.10 0.98 -12.79
N ARG A 34 16.67 1.67 -13.80
CA ARG A 34 16.59 3.14 -13.91
C ARG A 34 15.16 3.66 -13.99
N LEU A 35 14.28 2.98 -14.73
CA LEU A 35 12.86 3.35 -14.80
C LEU A 35 12.15 3.16 -13.46
N THR A 36 12.48 2.09 -12.74
CA THR A 36 11.88 1.77 -11.44
C THR A 36 12.35 2.75 -10.37
N GLU A 37 13.66 3.05 -10.32
CA GLU A 37 14.25 4.04 -9.42
C GLU A 37 13.72 5.45 -9.70
N GLY A 38 13.66 5.85 -10.98
CA GLY A 38 13.11 7.14 -11.39
C GLY A 38 11.64 7.30 -11.00
N TRP A 39 10.83 6.24 -11.17
CA TRP A 39 9.45 6.24 -10.68
C TRP A 39 9.39 6.32 -9.15
N GLY A 40 10.27 5.59 -8.45
CA GLY A 40 10.39 5.63 -7.00
C GLY A 40 10.70 7.04 -6.46
N ALA A 41 11.56 7.79 -7.14
CA ALA A 41 11.88 9.17 -6.79
C ALA A 41 10.67 10.10 -6.90
N VAL A 42 9.91 10.00 -8.00
CA VAL A 42 8.68 10.80 -8.20
C VAL A 42 7.63 10.47 -7.13
N VAL A 43 7.48 9.20 -6.77
CA VAL A 43 6.56 8.79 -5.70
C VAL A 43 7.02 9.29 -4.33
N ALA A 44 8.33 9.29 -4.07
CA ALA A 44 8.87 9.80 -2.82
C ALA A 44 8.64 11.31 -2.67
N GLU A 45 8.84 12.09 -3.74
CA GLU A 45 8.57 13.53 -3.79
C GLU A 45 7.09 13.83 -3.55
N GLN A 46 6.19 13.17 -4.31
CA GLN A 46 4.75 13.33 -4.12
C GLN A 46 4.31 13.03 -2.68
N ARG A 47 4.86 11.98 -2.07
CA ARG A 47 4.56 11.60 -0.68
C ARG A 47 5.07 12.62 0.33
N ALA A 48 6.24 13.22 0.09
CA ALA A 48 6.77 14.26 0.96
C ALA A 48 5.87 15.50 0.92
N ASP A 49 5.41 15.91 -0.26
CA ASP A 49 4.47 17.02 -0.44
C ASP A 49 3.12 16.74 0.22
N ASP A 50 2.57 15.53 0.04
CA ASP A 50 1.33 15.10 0.67
C ASP A 50 1.45 15.09 2.19
N ALA A 51 2.55 14.57 2.73
CA ALA A 51 2.81 14.54 4.17
C ALA A 51 2.95 15.95 4.76
N ALA A 52 3.63 16.86 4.04
CA ALA A 52 3.77 18.26 4.45
C ALA A 52 2.41 18.98 4.48
N ARG A 53 1.57 18.77 3.44
CA ARG A 53 0.21 19.33 3.40
C ARG A 53 -0.67 18.78 4.50
N ALA A 54 -0.67 17.45 4.71
CA ALA A 54 -1.48 16.81 5.73
C ALA A 54 -1.07 17.26 7.14
N SER A 55 0.23 17.33 7.42
CA SER A 55 0.78 17.57 8.77
C SER A 55 0.97 19.05 9.11
N GLY A 56 0.69 19.97 8.18
CA GLY A 56 0.83 21.41 8.39
C GLY A 56 -0.10 21.94 9.50
N PRO A 57 0.23 23.08 10.13
CA PRO A 57 -0.68 23.74 11.06
C PRO A 57 -2.02 24.07 10.40
N ALA A 58 -3.12 24.00 11.16
CA ALA A 58 -4.42 24.48 10.68
C ALA A 58 -4.45 25.98 10.47
N VAL A 59 -5.06 26.40 9.36
CA VAL A 59 -5.27 27.81 9.03
C VAL A 59 -6.57 28.28 9.68
N VAL A 60 -6.60 29.54 10.13
CA VAL A 60 -7.81 30.13 10.72
C VAL A 60 -8.97 30.07 9.72
N GLY A 61 -10.11 29.53 10.15
CA GLY A 61 -11.30 29.34 9.30
C GLY A 61 -11.31 28.03 8.51
N GLU A 62 -10.27 27.21 8.62
CA GLU A 62 -10.25 25.88 8.04
C GLU A 62 -11.15 24.92 8.84
N SER A 63 -12.08 24.26 8.15
CA SER A 63 -12.89 23.22 8.76
C SER A 63 -12.04 21.96 8.99
N PRO A 64 -12.13 21.31 10.16
CA PRO A 64 -11.50 20.01 10.40
C PRO A 64 -11.95 18.89 9.46
N ARG A 65 -13.06 19.10 8.72
CA ARG A 65 -13.58 18.15 7.73
C ARG A 65 -13.04 18.41 6.31
N THR A 66 -12.33 19.51 6.11
CA THR A 66 -11.72 19.81 4.82
C THR A 66 -10.52 18.90 4.64
N ARG A 67 -10.56 18.04 3.62
CA ARG A 67 -9.44 17.17 3.27
C ARG A 67 -8.31 17.99 2.66
N ARG A 68 -7.09 17.80 3.17
CA ARG A 68 -5.90 18.49 2.65
C ARG A 68 -5.20 17.75 1.53
N VAL A 69 -5.47 16.44 1.43
CA VAL A 69 -4.97 15.59 0.35
C VAL A 69 -6.11 14.78 -0.24
N ALA A 70 -6.01 14.47 -1.53
CA ALA A 70 -6.99 13.66 -2.22
C ALA A 70 -7.03 12.25 -1.61
N GLU A 71 -8.19 11.87 -1.07
CA GLU A 71 -8.43 10.50 -0.64
C GLU A 71 -8.54 9.61 -1.87
N VAL A 72 -7.94 8.44 -1.79
CA VAL A 72 -8.09 7.36 -2.75
C VAL A 72 -8.67 6.20 -1.95
N ALA A 73 -9.69 5.50 -2.47
CA ALA A 73 -10.34 4.34 -1.86
C ALA A 73 -10.41 4.38 -0.30
N PRO A 74 -11.09 5.37 0.30
CA PRO A 74 -11.13 5.52 1.75
C PRO A 74 -11.87 4.36 2.42
N ILE A 75 -11.39 3.93 3.59
CA ILE A 75 -12.10 2.97 4.44
C ILE A 75 -13.19 3.74 5.18
N ALA A 76 -14.45 3.47 4.84
CA ALA A 76 -15.61 4.14 5.45
C ALA A 76 -16.02 3.54 6.80
N THR A 77 -15.46 2.38 7.15
CA THR A 77 -15.78 1.62 8.36
C THR A 77 -14.59 1.67 9.33
N GLN A 78 -14.36 0.60 10.09
CA GLN A 78 -13.24 0.51 11.02
C GLN A 78 -11.96 0.08 10.27
N ALA A 79 -10.84 0.72 10.60
CA ALA A 79 -9.52 0.35 10.10
C ALA A 79 -8.66 -0.26 11.22
N ARG A 80 -7.86 -1.27 10.85
CA ARG A 80 -6.74 -1.78 11.64
C ARG A 80 -5.45 -1.17 11.10
N LEU A 81 -4.67 -0.56 11.99
CA LEU A 81 -3.31 -0.11 11.72
C LEU A 81 -2.33 -1.09 12.37
N ALA A 82 -1.37 -1.58 11.59
CA ALA A 82 -0.24 -2.36 12.08
C ALA A 82 1.06 -1.71 11.63
N THR A 83 2.07 -1.70 12.49
CA THR A 83 3.39 -1.14 12.17
C THR A 83 4.47 -2.16 12.52
N ASP A 84 5.49 -2.27 11.68
CA ASP A 84 6.64 -3.15 11.90
C ASP A 84 7.92 -2.49 11.37
N GLY A 85 9.07 -3.06 11.71
CA GLY A 85 10.38 -2.61 11.25
C GLY A 85 11.35 -3.77 11.05
N ALA A 86 12.22 -3.65 10.05
CA ALA A 86 13.27 -4.63 9.77
C ALA A 86 14.60 -3.94 9.48
N MET A 87 15.68 -4.56 9.93
CA MET A 87 17.04 -4.11 9.60
C MET A 87 17.46 -4.67 8.25
N VAL A 88 17.92 -3.79 7.35
CA VAL A 88 18.49 -4.14 6.05
C VAL A 88 19.94 -3.66 5.97
N LEU A 89 20.81 -4.49 5.41
CA LEU A 89 22.20 -4.10 5.14
C LEU A 89 22.27 -3.53 3.72
N ILE A 90 22.38 -2.21 3.60
CA ILE A 90 22.56 -1.54 2.32
C ILE A 90 24.06 -1.46 2.02
N ARG A 91 24.46 -1.96 0.85
CA ARG A 91 25.86 -1.90 0.40
C ARG A 91 26.30 -0.43 0.39
N THR A 92 27.52 -0.15 0.88
CA THR A 92 28.10 1.20 1.07
C THR A 92 27.46 2.10 2.14
N GLU A 93 26.24 1.79 2.61
CA GLU A 93 25.56 2.61 3.62
C GLU A 93 25.43 1.94 5.00
N GLY A 94 25.69 0.64 5.08
CA GLY A 94 25.64 -0.13 6.33
C GLY A 94 24.22 -0.57 6.71
N TRP A 95 24.05 -0.90 7.99
CA TRP A 95 22.76 -1.31 8.55
C TRP A 95 21.80 -0.13 8.63
N LYS A 96 20.60 -0.29 8.08
CA LYS A 96 19.52 0.69 8.09
C LYS A 96 18.22 0.03 8.53
N GLU A 97 17.32 0.81 9.12
CA GLU A 97 15.99 0.35 9.49
C GLU A 97 14.96 0.75 8.42
N VAL A 98 14.22 -0.23 7.92
CA VAL A 98 13.01 -0.02 7.13
C VAL A 98 11.83 -0.14 8.06
N LYS A 99 10.92 0.84 8.03
CA LYS A 99 9.66 0.77 8.76
C LYS A 99 8.51 0.64 7.78
N ILE A 100 7.52 -0.16 8.15
CA ILE A 100 6.30 -0.40 7.38
C ILE A 100 5.07 -0.15 8.25
N ALA A 101 4.06 0.49 7.66
CA ALA A 101 2.73 0.61 8.21
C ALA A 101 1.74 -0.03 7.23
N THR A 102 0.87 -0.89 7.74
CA THR A 102 -0.20 -1.55 6.99
C THR A 102 -1.54 -1.11 7.55
N ILE A 103 -2.45 -0.77 6.65
CA ILE A 103 -3.82 -0.36 6.96
C ILE A 103 -4.75 -1.37 6.31
N SER A 104 -5.77 -1.80 7.03
CA SER A 104 -6.76 -2.76 6.53
C SER A 104 -8.14 -2.40 7.04
N GLU A 105 -9.15 -2.58 6.20
CA GLU A 105 -10.54 -2.53 6.62
C GLU A 105 -10.86 -3.74 7.49
N VAL A 106 -11.66 -3.52 8.53
CA VAL A 106 -12.09 -4.54 9.48
C VAL A 106 -13.57 -4.78 9.30
N SER A 107 -13.93 -6.03 9.02
CA SER A 107 -15.31 -6.51 9.08
C SER A 107 -15.46 -7.46 10.26
N VAL A 108 -16.46 -7.20 11.11
CA VAL A 108 -16.76 -8.03 12.27
C VAL A 108 -18.14 -8.66 12.06
N GLN A 109 -18.17 -9.98 12.03
CA GLN A 109 -19.41 -10.75 12.00
C GLN A 109 -19.65 -11.37 13.38
N ALA A 110 -20.89 -11.29 13.85
CA ALA A 110 -21.27 -11.93 15.10
C ALA A 110 -21.09 -13.45 14.99
N ALA A 111 -20.64 -14.08 16.08
CA ALA A 111 -20.47 -15.52 16.22
C ALA A 111 -21.68 -16.33 15.70
N ALA A 112 -22.90 -15.89 16.04
CA ALA A 112 -24.14 -16.57 15.63
C ALA A 112 -24.42 -16.54 14.10
N ALA A 113 -23.73 -15.70 13.33
CA ALA A 113 -23.84 -15.65 11.88
C ALA A 113 -22.93 -16.69 11.19
N GLN A 114 -21.99 -17.30 11.92
CA GLN A 114 -21.21 -18.43 11.44
C GLN A 114 -22.06 -19.70 11.53
N GLY A 115 -22.20 -20.41 10.42
CA GLY A 115 -22.71 -21.79 10.45
C GLY A 115 -21.70 -22.67 11.17
N SER A 116 -21.85 -22.86 12.48
CA SER A 116 -21.08 -23.81 13.26
C SER A 116 -21.57 -25.23 12.98
N ASP A 117 -20.67 -26.18 12.78
CA ASP A 117 -21.03 -27.60 12.72
C ASP A 117 -21.38 -28.10 14.13
N PRO A 118 -22.65 -28.43 14.42
CA PRO A 118 -23.04 -28.88 15.75
C PRO A 118 -22.38 -30.20 16.17
N ALA A 119 -21.79 -30.95 15.23
CA ALA A 119 -21.07 -32.19 15.53
C ALA A 119 -19.67 -31.97 16.12
N GLN A 120 -19.07 -30.79 15.94
CA GLN A 120 -17.74 -30.45 16.47
C GLN A 120 -17.74 -29.03 17.05
N PRO A 121 -18.29 -28.84 18.25
CA PRO A 121 -18.27 -27.52 18.90
C PRO A 121 -16.84 -27.09 19.19
N SER A 122 -16.52 -25.85 18.78
CA SER A 122 -15.26 -25.18 19.02
C SER A 122 -15.46 -24.05 20.02
N ARG A 123 -14.48 -23.82 20.89
CA ARG A 123 -14.45 -22.65 21.77
C ARG A 123 -14.54 -21.32 21.00
N ARG A 124 -14.16 -21.31 19.71
CA ARG A 124 -14.24 -20.14 18.85
C ARG A 124 -15.63 -19.89 18.26
N ASP A 125 -16.58 -20.81 18.44
CA ASP A 125 -17.95 -20.63 17.95
C ASP A 125 -18.68 -19.50 18.69
N GLU A 126 -18.12 -19.04 19.81
CA GLU A 126 -18.60 -17.91 20.62
C GLU A 126 -17.91 -16.59 20.24
N ASP A 127 -16.77 -16.67 19.54
CA ASP A 127 -15.94 -15.51 19.22
C ASP A 127 -16.45 -14.82 17.93
N PRO A 128 -16.45 -13.48 17.87
CA PRO A 128 -16.76 -12.78 16.64
C PRO A 128 -15.72 -13.09 15.56
N LEU A 129 -16.18 -13.36 14.34
CA LEU A 129 -15.30 -13.53 13.20
C LEU A 129 -14.82 -12.16 12.72
N VAL A 130 -13.52 -11.92 12.86
CA VAL A 130 -12.86 -10.71 12.35
C VAL A 130 -12.19 -11.03 11.02
N THR A 131 -12.61 -10.35 9.97
CA THR A 131 -12.00 -10.42 8.64
C THR A 131 -11.31 -9.10 8.31
N LEU A 132 -10.13 -9.18 7.71
CA LEU A 132 -9.41 -8.02 7.20
C LEU A 132 -9.50 -8.00 5.67
N SER A 133 -9.80 -6.84 5.11
CA SER A 133 -9.86 -6.61 3.67
C SER A 133 -9.29 -5.24 3.32
N GLY A 134 -9.27 -4.87 2.03
CA GLY A 134 -8.91 -3.51 1.63
C GLY A 134 -7.51 -3.09 2.09
N HIS A 135 -6.52 -3.97 1.94
CA HIS A 135 -5.17 -3.73 2.45
C HIS A 135 -4.45 -2.65 1.64
N SER A 136 -3.78 -1.76 2.35
CA SER A 136 -2.76 -0.87 1.81
C SER A 136 -1.58 -0.80 2.75
N TYR A 137 -0.41 -0.41 2.24
CA TYR A 137 0.78 -0.26 3.07
C TYR A 137 1.62 0.91 2.62
N GLN A 138 2.45 1.40 3.54
CA GLN A 138 3.50 2.35 3.27
C GLN A 138 4.77 1.87 3.96
N ALA A 139 5.87 1.81 3.21
CA ALA A 139 7.19 1.48 3.73
C ALA A 139 8.17 2.60 3.38
N GLY A 140 9.17 2.79 4.23
CA GLY A 140 10.22 3.77 4.03
C GLY A 140 11.46 3.47 4.87
N LEU A 141 12.59 3.96 4.40
CA LEU A 141 13.83 4.02 5.17
C LEU A 141 13.74 5.24 6.09
N TRP A 142 13.40 5.03 7.35
CA TRP A 142 13.15 6.12 8.29
C TRP A 142 13.77 5.84 9.64
N ASP A 143 14.29 6.90 10.25
CA ASP A 143 14.50 6.90 11.70
C ASP A 143 13.15 6.95 12.45
N ALA A 144 13.21 6.74 13.77
CA ALA A 144 12.02 6.71 14.61
C ALA A 144 11.24 8.02 14.59
N ASP A 145 11.93 9.17 14.58
CA ASP A 145 11.31 10.49 14.66
C ASP A 145 10.58 10.86 13.36
N THR A 146 11.17 10.54 12.22
CA THR A 146 10.58 10.70 10.89
C THR A 146 9.33 9.85 10.74
N PHE A 147 9.38 8.60 11.22
CA PHE A 147 8.23 7.70 11.20
C PHE A 147 7.05 8.19 12.05
N ILE A 148 7.33 8.76 13.22
CA ILE A 148 6.29 9.31 14.11
C ILE A 148 5.57 10.49 13.46
N ASN A 149 6.27 11.33 12.69
CA ASN A 149 5.65 12.46 11.99
C ASN A 149 4.75 12.01 10.84
N MET A 150 5.16 10.98 10.09
CA MET A 150 4.27 10.33 9.13
C MET A 150 3.01 9.83 9.83
N ARG A 151 3.14 9.10 10.96
CA ARG A 151 2.01 8.64 11.80
C ARG A 151 1.14 9.75 12.41
N LYS A 152 1.57 11.02 12.41
CA LYS A 152 0.75 12.14 12.92
C LYS A 152 -0.11 12.76 11.83
N GLY A 153 0.37 12.83 10.58
CA GLY A 153 -0.47 13.14 9.41
C GLY A 153 -1.59 12.11 9.21
N CYS A 154 -1.37 10.89 9.70
CA CYS A 154 -2.27 9.74 9.72
C CYS A 154 -3.46 9.82 10.71
N GLY A 155 -3.65 10.93 11.42
CA GLY A 155 -4.73 11.07 12.41
C GLY A 155 -6.10 11.49 11.85
N ALA A 156 -6.17 11.99 10.61
CA ALA A 156 -7.41 12.57 10.08
C ALA A 156 -7.66 12.35 8.58
N ASP A 157 -6.61 12.21 7.75
CA ASP A 157 -6.73 12.11 6.29
C ASP A 157 -5.82 10.98 5.78
N TRP A 158 -6.39 9.86 5.31
CA TRP A 158 -5.60 8.77 4.72
C TRP A 158 -5.84 8.65 3.22
N ILE A 159 -4.73 8.68 2.49
CA ILE A 159 -4.60 8.40 1.06
C ILE A 159 -4.34 6.90 0.92
N THR A 160 -5.27 6.13 0.36
CA THR A 160 -5.02 4.74 0.00
C THR A 160 -4.24 4.68 -1.31
N VAL A 161 -3.01 4.15 -1.35
CA VAL A 161 -2.48 3.69 -2.65
C VAL A 161 -3.19 2.38 -2.98
N GLY A 162 -4.32 2.48 -3.67
CA GLY A 162 -5.11 1.34 -4.13
C GLY A 162 -4.39 0.60 -5.25
N GLY A 163 -3.73 -0.52 -4.90
CA GLY A 163 -3.35 -1.55 -5.86
C GLY A 163 -4.56 -2.40 -6.28
N SER A 164 -5.59 -1.80 -6.87
CA SER A 164 -6.71 -2.55 -7.45
C SER A 164 -6.28 -3.11 -8.81
N LEU A 165 -5.90 -4.39 -8.83
CA LEU A 165 -5.92 -5.19 -10.05
C LEU A 165 -7.38 -5.39 -10.47
N ARG A 166 -7.91 -4.51 -11.32
CA ARG A 166 -9.10 -4.84 -12.11
C ARG A 166 -8.65 -5.62 -13.35
N PRO A 167 -9.22 -6.80 -13.65
CA PRO A 167 -9.03 -7.42 -14.95
C PRO A 167 -9.64 -6.52 -16.02
N MET A 168 -8.81 -6.13 -16.99
CA MET A 168 -9.22 -5.34 -18.14
C MET A 168 -9.98 -6.28 -19.08
N THR A 169 -11.31 -6.24 -19.07
CA THR A 169 -12.15 -6.92 -20.06
C THR A 169 -11.89 -6.28 -21.42
N ALA A 170 -11.24 -7.02 -22.31
CA ALA A 170 -11.04 -6.62 -23.69
C ALA A 170 -12.41 -6.49 -24.39
N ARG A 171 -12.85 -5.24 -24.64
CA ARG A 171 -13.89 -4.98 -25.64
C ARG A 171 -13.28 -5.22 -27.02
N ARG A 172 -13.54 -6.38 -27.62
CA ARG A 172 -13.45 -6.54 -29.07
C ARG A 172 -14.63 -5.80 -29.69
N GLY A 173 -14.38 -4.60 -30.18
CA GLY A 173 -15.16 -4.03 -31.27
C GLY A 173 -14.42 -4.32 -32.57
N LEU A 174 -14.91 -5.28 -33.35
CA LEU A 174 -14.65 -5.33 -34.79
C LEU A 174 -16.02 -5.41 -35.47
N THR A 175 -16.45 -4.27 -36.00
CA THR A 175 -17.41 -4.18 -37.09
C THR A 175 -16.73 -4.58 -38.39
N ALA A 176 -17.31 -5.56 -39.07
CA ALA A 176 -17.54 -5.57 -40.51
C ALA A 176 -18.83 -6.36 -40.74
#